data_AF-A0A950H1X1-F1
#
_entry.id   AF-A0A950H1X1-F1
#
_cell.length_a   1.000
_cell.length_b   1.000
_cell.length_c   1.000
_cell.angle_alpha   90.00
_cell.angle_beta   90.00
_cell.angle_gamma   90.00
#
_symmetry.space_group_name_H-M   'P 1'
#
loop_
_entity.id
_entity.type
_entity.pdbx_description
1 polymer ?
#
loop_
_entity_poly.entity_id
_entity_poly.type
_entity_poly.pdbx_seq_one_letter_code
_entity_poly.pdbx_strand_id
1 'polypeptide(L)'
;MRNSVKEAAMSQRDDEEALRAKLDALKGALAKRNAEQRRNENAAPQNGAQTSAAISMGFRAASEFAAAIIVGGAIGWQLDVWLKTKPAFLIIFFLLGTASGIWNVIRVTSPKSPPKDRNSRLSDTQAPDKDVRRSTPAVEPGAPPRAEHDED
;
A
#
# COMPACT_ATOMS: atom_id res chain seq x y z
N MET A 1 38.10 12.73 -30.98
CA MET A 1 37.25 12.98 -29.79
C MET A 1 35.74 12.79 -30.01
N ARG A 2 35.17 13.09 -31.19
CA ARG A 2 33.71 13.00 -31.42
C ARG A 2 33.12 11.57 -31.36
N ASN A 3 33.89 10.53 -31.67
CA ASN A 3 33.38 9.15 -31.68
C ASN A 3 33.19 8.55 -30.27
N SER A 4 34.09 8.85 -29.33
CA SER A 4 34.04 8.30 -27.97
C SER A 4 32.81 8.76 -27.17
N VAL A 5 32.36 10.00 -27.38
CA VAL A 5 31.12 10.51 -26.77
C VAL A 5 29.88 9.83 -27.36
N LYS A 6 29.91 9.48 -28.65
CA LYS A 6 28.81 8.77 -29.32
C LYS A 6 28.71 7.31 -28.86
N GLU A 7 29.85 6.66 -28.63
CA GLU A 7 29.93 5.30 -28.09
C GLU A 7 29.41 5.22 -26.65
N ALA A 8 29.80 6.16 -25.79
CA ALA A 8 29.31 6.23 -24.41
C ALA A 8 27.78 6.49 -24.34
N ALA A 9 27.25 7.33 -25.25
CA ALA A 9 25.82 7.62 -25.33
C ALA A 9 24.98 6.48 -25.95
N MET A 10 25.63 5.51 -26.61
CA MET A 10 24.98 4.31 -27.14
C MET A 10 24.92 3.22 -26.07
N SER A 11 26.04 2.97 -25.37
CA SER A 11 26.09 2.03 -24.23
C SER A 11 25.08 2.38 -23.13
N GLN A 12 24.91 3.68 -22.81
CA GLN A 12 23.93 4.10 -21.80
C GLN A 12 22.49 3.76 -22.19
N ARG A 13 22.13 3.78 -23.48
CA ARG A 13 20.79 3.41 -23.94
C ARG A 13 20.56 1.91 -23.85
N ASP A 14 21.56 1.13 -24.25
CA ASP A 14 21.50 -0.33 -24.19
C ASP A 14 21.35 -0.83 -22.73
N ASP A 15 22.05 -0.18 -21.79
CA ASP A 15 21.92 -0.46 -20.35
C ASP A 15 20.52 -0.09 -19.81
N GLU A 16 19.95 1.04 -20.25
CA GLU A 16 18.58 1.44 -19.89
C GLU A 16 17.53 0.47 -20.44
N GLU A 17 17.70 -0.02 -21.66
CA GLU A 17 16.83 -1.01 -22.28
C GLU A 17 16.87 -2.34 -21.52
N ALA A 18 18.06 -2.79 -21.12
CA ALA A 18 18.22 -4.01 -20.32
C ALA A 18 17.58 -3.88 -18.93
N LEU A 19 17.65 -2.71 -18.30
CA LEU A 19 16.98 -2.43 -17.03
C LEU A 19 15.45 -2.42 -17.17
N ARG A 20 14.94 -1.82 -18.24
CA ARG A 20 13.49 -1.81 -18.55
C ARG A 20 12.96 -3.23 -18.77
N ALA A 21 13.69 -4.05 -19.53
CA ALA A 21 13.33 -5.45 -19.76
C ALA A 21 13.25 -6.25 -18.44
N LYS A 22 14.21 -6.05 -17.52
CA LYS A 22 14.18 -6.69 -16.19
C LYS A 22 13.01 -6.20 -15.35
N LEU A 23 12.71 -4.91 -15.39
CA LEU A 23 11.58 -4.32 -14.64
C LEU A 23 10.26 -4.91 -15.11
N ASP A 24 10.06 -5.04 -16.42
CA ASP A 24 8.83 -5.59 -16.99
C ASP A 24 8.68 -7.08 -16.71
N ALA A 25 9.78 -7.84 -16.72
CA ALA A 25 9.79 -9.24 -16.29
C ALA A 25 9.36 -9.40 -14.81
N LEU A 26 9.89 -8.54 -13.92
CA LEU A 26 9.52 -8.53 -12.50
C LEU A 26 8.06 -8.13 -12.29
N LYS A 27 7.58 -7.10 -12.99
CA LYS A 27 6.17 -6.69 -12.96
C LYS A 27 5.26 -7.83 -13.43
N GLY A 28 5.63 -8.52 -14.51
CA GLY A 28 4.89 -9.67 -15.02
C GLY A 28 4.84 -10.82 -14.01
N ALA A 29 5.95 -11.14 -13.36
CA ALA A 29 6.01 -12.17 -12.32
C ALA A 29 5.15 -11.82 -11.10
N LEU A 30 5.19 -10.57 -10.65
CA LEU A 30 4.36 -10.08 -9.55
C LEU A 30 2.86 -10.10 -9.92
N ALA A 31 2.51 -9.69 -11.14
CA ALA A 31 1.13 -9.73 -11.62
C ALA A 31 0.58 -11.16 -11.65
N LYS A 32 1.37 -12.13 -12.13
CA LYS A 32 1.00 -13.56 -12.11
C LYS A 32 0.80 -14.08 -10.69
N ARG A 33 1.74 -13.82 -9.78
CA ARG A 33 1.61 -14.26 -8.37
C ARG A 33 0.38 -13.65 -7.70
N ASN A 34 0.12 -12.36 -7.91
CA ASN A 34 -1.07 -11.70 -7.39
C ASN A 34 -2.36 -12.28 -7.98
N ALA A 35 -2.38 -12.64 -9.27
CA ALA A 35 -3.52 -13.27 -9.91
C ALA A 35 -3.78 -14.69 -9.39
N GLU A 36 -2.73 -15.48 -9.16
CA GLU A 36 -2.82 -16.82 -8.56
C GLU A 36 -3.32 -16.76 -7.12
N GLN A 37 -2.83 -15.80 -6.33
CA GLN A 37 -3.28 -15.58 -4.96
C GLN A 37 -4.77 -15.19 -4.95
N ARG A 38 -5.17 -14.27 -5.83
CA ARG A 38 -6.59 -13.92 -6.03
C ARG A 38 -7.43 -15.09 -6.52
N ARG A 39 -6.89 -15.99 -7.35
CA ARG A 39 -7.63 -17.17 -7.84
C ARG A 39 -7.87 -18.19 -6.74
N ASN A 40 -6.89 -18.39 -5.85
CA ASN A 40 -7.09 -19.20 -4.64
C ASN A 40 -8.10 -18.55 -3.67
N GLU A 41 -8.21 -17.22 -3.66
CA GLU A 41 -9.23 -16.47 -2.92
C GLU A 41 -10.62 -16.52 -3.61
N ASN A 42 -10.68 -16.56 -4.95
CA ASN A 42 -11.90 -16.47 -5.78
C ASN A 42 -12.60 -17.83 -6.08
N ALA A 43 -12.16 -18.94 -5.49
CA ALA A 43 -12.89 -20.21 -5.59
C ALA A 43 -14.23 -20.21 -4.81
N ALA A 44 -14.57 -19.11 -4.12
CA ALA A 44 -15.85 -18.89 -3.45
C ALA A 44 -16.63 -17.70 -4.08
N PRO A 45 -17.98 -17.67 -4.04
CA PRO A 45 -18.80 -16.74 -4.83
C PRO A 45 -18.72 -15.29 -4.32
N GLN A 46 -18.75 -14.31 -5.23
CA GLN A 46 -18.28 -12.92 -5.07
C GLN A 46 -18.88 -12.06 -3.93
N ASN A 47 -20.02 -12.41 -3.33
CA ASN A 47 -20.54 -11.74 -2.11
C ASN A 47 -20.20 -12.50 -0.82
N GLY A 48 -20.05 -13.82 -0.91
CA GLY A 48 -19.46 -14.63 0.15
C GLY A 48 -17.95 -14.46 0.21
N ALA A 49 -17.28 -14.26 -0.93
CA ALA A 49 -15.83 -14.26 -1.09
C ALA A 49 -15.11 -13.23 -0.23
N GLN A 50 -15.66 -12.02 -0.07
CA GLN A 50 -15.02 -10.98 0.75
C GLN A 50 -15.15 -11.31 2.26
N THR A 51 -16.31 -11.81 2.68
CA THR A 51 -16.55 -12.34 4.03
C THR A 51 -15.73 -13.59 4.29
N SER A 52 -15.64 -14.51 3.33
CA SER A 52 -14.86 -15.75 3.38
C SER A 52 -13.36 -15.48 3.41
N ALA A 53 -12.88 -14.48 2.66
CA ALA A 53 -11.49 -14.04 2.71
C ALA A 53 -11.18 -13.45 4.10
N ALA A 54 -12.02 -12.57 4.63
CA ALA A 54 -11.85 -12.02 5.98
C ALA A 54 -11.89 -13.13 7.07
N ILE A 55 -12.82 -14.08 6.95
CA ILE A 55 -12.92 -15.24 7.85
C ILE A 55 -11.68 -16.13 7.76
N SER A 56 -11.20 -16.45 6.54
CA SER A 56 -10.00 -17.28 6.36
C SER A 56 -8.75 -16.61 6.90
N MET A 57 -8.63 -15.29 6.76
CA MET A 57 -7.53 -14.50 7.30
C MET A 57 -7.57 -14.50 8.84
N GLY A 58 -8.76 -14.30 9.41
CA GLY A 58 -9.00 -14.35 10.85
C GLY A 58 -8.74 -15.73 11.44
N PHE A 59 -9.22 -16.79 10.78
CA PHE A 59 -9.02 -18.17 11.21
C PHE A 59 -7.53 -18.56 11.17
N ARG A 60 -6.80 -18.13 10.15
CA ARG A 60 -5.35 -18.34 10.08
C ARG A 60 -4.63 -17.62 11.23
N ALA A 61 -4.93 -16.35 11.46
CA ALA A 61 -4.37 -15.60 12.58
C ALA A 61 -4.71 -16.26 13.93
N ALA A 62 -5.95 -16.73 14.11
CA ALA A 62 -6.38 -17.44 15.30
C ALA A 62 -5.66 -18.80 15.47
N SER A 63 -5.43 -19.53 14.38
CA SER A 63 -4.71 -20.81 14.41
C SER A 63 -3.22 -20.65 14.74
N GLU A 64 -2.58 -19.60 14.20
CA GLU A 64 -1.19 -19.26 14.52
C GLU A 64 -1.07 -18.82 15.99
N PHE A 65 -2.04 -18.06 16.49
CA PHE A 65 -2.14 -17.66 17.91
C PHE A 65 -2.34 -18.87 18.84
N ALA A 66 -3.30 -19.73 18.53
CA ALA A 66 -3.60 -20.92 19.32
C ALA A 66 -2.41 -21.88 19.35
N ALA A 67 -1.73 -22.08 18.21
CA ALA A 67 -0.52 -22.89 18.14
C ALA A 67 0.59 -22.35 19.05
N ALA A 68 0.81 -21.03 19.06
CA ALA A 68 1.80 -20.41 19.94
C ALA A 68 1.50 -20.63 21.44
N ILE A 69 0.22 -20.53 21.84
CA ILE A 69 -0.20 -20.79 23.24
C ILE A 69 -0.02 -22.27 23.60
N ILE A 70 -0.45 -23.18 22.73
CA ILE A 70 -0.36 -24.62 22.98
C ILE A 70 1.11 -25.03 23.11
N VAL A 71 1.96 -24.60 22.17
CA VAL A 71 3.40 -24.90 22.19
C VAL A 71 4.08 -24.26 23.39
N GLY A 72 3.81 -22.98 23.66
CA GLY A 72 4.39 -22.28 24.82
C GLY A 72 3.95 -22.89 26.16
N GLY A 73 2.68 -23.26 26.29
CA GLY A 73 2.14 -23.95 27.46
C GLY A 73 2.73 -25.35 27.64
N ALA A 74 2.85 -26.13 26.57
CA ALA A 74 3.47 -27.46 26.63
C ALA A 74 4.95 -27.39 27.05
N ILE A 75 5.71 -26.46 26.46
CA ILE A 75 7.12 -26.23 26.82
C ILE A 75 7.22 -25.74 28.28
N GLY A 76 6.44 -24.72 28.65
CA GLY A 76 6.45 -24.16 30.01
C GLY A 76 6.08 -25.19 31.08
N TRP A 77 5.06 -26.02 30.83
CA TRP A 77 4.67 -27.10 31.71
C TRP A 77 5.75 -28.19 31.83
N GLN A 78 6.35 -28.60 30.70
CA GLN A 78 7.40 -29.61 30.70
C GLN A 78 8.64 -29.16 31.49
N LEU A 79 9.00 -27.87 31.38
CA LEU A 79 10.08 -27.27 32.16
C LEU A 79 9.74 -27.20 33.65
N ASP A 80 8.54 -26.74 34.00
CA ASP A 80 8.12 -26.64 35.40
C ASP A 80 8.14 -28.01 36.10
N VAL A 81 7.75 -29.09 35.40
CA VAL A 81 7.80 -30.47 35.93
C VAL A 81 9.25 -30.94 36.13
N TRP A 82 10.13 -30.69 35.15
CA TRP A 82 11.54 -31.11 35.25
C TRP A 82 12.30 -30.39 36.36
N LEU A 83 12.05 -29.09 36.52
CA LEU A 83 12.74 -28.25 37.49
C LEU A 83 12.09 -28.28 38.88
N LYS A 84 10.95 -29.00 39.04
CA LYS A 84 10.09 -28.97 40.24
C LYS A 84 9.80 -27.54 40.71
N THR A 85 9.81 -26.59 39.77
CA THR A 85 9.53 -25.20 40.07
C THR A 85 8.03 -25.02 40.20
N LYS A 86 7.62 -24.06 41.05
CA LYS A 86 6.27 -23.47 40.99
C LYS A 86 5.99 -23.02 39.55
N PRO A 87 4.72 -22.88 39.11
CA PRO A 87 4.34 -22.68 37.70
C PRO A 87 4.84 -21.33 37.15
N ALA A 88 6.15 -21.17 37.03
CA ALA A 88 6.84 -19.92 36.78
C ALA A 88 7.26 -19.88 35.31
N PHE A 89 7.80 -20.99 34.79
CA PHE A 89 8.09 -21.10 33.37
C PHE A 89 6.81 -21.13 32.55
N LEU A 90 5.75 -21.79 33.04
CA LEU A 90 4.44 -21.74 32.40
C LEU A 90 3.92 -20.30 32.30
N ILE A 91 4.00 -19.49 33.35
CA ILE A 91 3.59 -18.07 33.30
C ILE A 91 4.45 -17.30 32.28
N ILE A 92 5.78 -17.41 32.35
CA ILE A 92 6.67 -16.68 31.43
C ILE A 92 6.41 -17.06 29.97
N PHE A 93 6.35 -18.35 29.66
CA PHE A 93 6.08 -18.84 28.30
C PHE A 93 4.66 -18.54 27.83
N PHE A 94 3.67 -18.50 28.73
CA PHE A 94 2.32 -18.09 28.40
C PHE A 94 2.25 -16.61 28.04
N LEU A 95 2.90 -15.73 28.82
CA LEU A 95 3.01 -14.32 28.48
C LEU A 95 3.76 -14.12 27.15
N LEU A 96 4.86 -14.83 26.93
CA LEU A 96 5.62 -14.77 25.68
C LEU A 96 4.80 -15.26 24.48
N GLY A 97 4.07 -16.37 24.62
CA GLY A 97 3.20 -16.91 23.58
C GLY A 97 2.08 -15.94 23.23
N THR A 98 1.46 -15.33 24.25
CA THR A 98 0.43 -14.30 24.07
C THR A 98 0.99 -13.05 23.40
N ALA A 99 2.15 -12.55 23.85
CA ALA A 99 2.82 -11.39 23.28
C ALA A 99 3.24 -11.62 21.82
N SER A 100 3.84 -12.77 21.52
CA SER A 100 4.18 -13.19 20.15
C SER A 100 2.94 -13.25 19.27
N GLY A 101 1.84 -13.78 19.81
CA GLY A 101 0.56 -13.84 19.14
C GLY A 101 0.00 -12.47 18.76
N ILE A 102 -0.01 -11.52 19.69
CA ILE A 102 -0.43 -10.14 19.46
C ILE A 102 0.48 -9.47 18.40
N TRP A 103 1.79 -9.74 18.48
CA TRP A 103 2.77 -9.17 17.54
C TRP A 103 2.56 -9.66 16.10
N ASN A 104 2.14 -10.92 15.92
CA ASN A 104 1.77 -11.45 14.61
C ASN A 104 0.54 -10.73 14.02
N VAL A 105 -0.49 -10.48 14.83
CA VAL A 105 -1.71 -9.79 14.39
C VAL A 105 -1.40 -8.36 13.92
N ILE A 106 -0.64 -7.60 14.71
CA ILE A 106 -0.25 -6.23 14.36
C ILE A 106 0.51 -6.20 13.04
N ARG A 107 1.39 -7.17 12.79
CA ARG A 107 2.13 -7.26 11.52
C ARG A 107 1.22 -7.52 10.33
N VAL A 108 0.19 -8.36 10.49
CA VAL A 108 -0.77 -8.69 9.43
C VAL A 108 -1.68 -7.51 9.12
N THR A 109 -2.07 -6.72 10.12
CA THR A 109 -3.01 -5.60 9.96
C THR A 109 -2.32 -4.27 9.65
N SER A 110 -0.99 -4.18 9.78
CA SER A 110 -0.22 -2.96 9.49
C SER A 110 -0.33 -2.58 8.00
N PRO A 111 -0.93 -1.42 7.66
CA PRO A 111 -0.98 -0.94 6.29
C PRO A 111 0.44 -0.67 5.79
N LYS A 112 0.87 -1.33 4.72
CA LYS A 112 2.09 -0.90 4.03
C LYS A 112 1.79 0.45 3.37
N SER A 113 2.46 1.51 3.82
CA SER A 113 2.35 2.82 3.19
C SER A 113 2.57 2.68 1.67
N PRO A 114 1.69 3.22 0.83
CA PRO A 114 1.89 3.19 -0.61
C PRO A 114 3.21 3.93 -0.95
N PRO A 115 3.94 3.50 -1.99
CA PRO A 115 5.15 4.18 -2.42
C PRO A 115 4.83 5.65 -2.67
N LYS A 116 5.48 6.55 -1.92
CA LYS A 116 5.37 8.00 -2.12
C LYS A 116 5.95 8.32 -3.49
N ASP A 117 5.06 8.53 -4.44
CA ASP A 117 5.29 8.98 -5.80
C ASP A 117 6.04 10.33 -5.76
N ARG A 118 7.35 10.27 -6.00
CA ARG A 118 8.27 11.43 -6.00
C ARG A 118 8.23 12.24 -7.30
N ASN A 119 7.39 11.87 -8.26
CA ASN A 119 7.49 12.36 -9.64
C ASN A 119 6.54 13.53 -9.96
N SER A 120 5.75 14.01 -9.00
CA SER A 120 4.78 15.10 -9.19
C SER A 120 5.38 16.52 -9.09
N ARG A 121 6.70 16.68 -8.88
CA ARG A 121 7.37 17.99 -8.83
C ARG A 121 8.09 18.40 -10.13
N LEU A 122 8.04 17.57 -11.18
CA LEU A 122 8.72 17.84 -12.45
C LEU A 122 7.75 18.27 -13.57
N SER A 123 6.46 18.44 -13.28
CA SER A 123 5.45 18.94 -14.24
C SER A 123 5.15 20.44 -14.14
N ASP A 124 5.74 21.17 -13.19
CA ASP A 124 5.47 22.61 -12.97
C ASP A 124 6.47 23.56 -13.68
N THR A 125 6.92 23.21 -14.88
CA THR A 125 7.65 24.18 -15.75
C THR A 125 6.98 24.33 -17.10
N GLN A 126 5.66 24.51 -17.09
CA GLN A 126 4.95 25.21 -18.16
C GLN A 126 4.48 26.55 -17.62
N ALA A 127 5.28 27.58 -17.85
CA ALA A 127 4.96 28.96 -17.47
C ALA A 127 3.66 29.40 -18.16
N PRO A 128 2.71 30.04 -17.46
CA PRO A 128 1.59 30.71 -18.10
C PRO A 128 2.14 31.95 -18.81
N ASP A 129 2.10 31.89 -20.14
CA ASP A 129 2.33 33.00 -21.06
C ASP A 129 1.47 34.21 -20.65
N LYS A 130 2.14 35.30 -20.27
CA LYS A 130 1.54 36.54 -19.77
C LYS A 130 1.67 37.65 -20.81
N ASP A 131 1.33 37.39 -22.07
CA ASP A 131 1.34 38.42 -23.12
C ASP A 131 0.00 38.54 -23.86
N VAL A 132 -1.10 38.80 -23.13
CA VAL A 132 -2.31 39.39 -23.74
C VAL A 132 -2.81 40.58 -22.90
N ARG A 133 -1.93 41.58 -22.74
CA ARG A 133 -2.35 42.98 -22.53
C ARG A 133 -2.52 43.66 -23.88
N ARG A 134 -3.76 43.70 -24.39
CA ARG A 134 -4.34 44.70 -25.31
C ARG A 134 -5.67 44.12 -25.77
N SER A 135 -6.83 44.66 -25.43
CA SER A 135 -7.24 46.02 -25.76
C SER A 135 -8.43 46.44 -24.90
N THR A 136 -8.30 47.53 -24.15
CA THR A 136 -9.41 48.47 -23.93
C THR A 136 -9.43 49.43 -25.13
N PRO A 137 -10.61 49.87 -25.61
CA PRO A 137 -11.18 51.14 -25.15
C PRO A 137 -12.71 51.08 -24.95
N ALA A 138 -13.24 51.70 -23.87
CA ALA A 138 -14.10 52.91 -23.86
C ALA A 138 -15.40 52.78 -24.68
N VAL A 139 -16.63 52.93 -24.14
CA VAL A 139 -17.36 54.18 -23.77
C VAL A 139 -18.69 53.71 -23.11
N GLU A 140 -18.99 53.93 -21.83
CA GLU A 140 -19.68 55.08 -21.15
C GLU A 140 -21.24 55.15 -21.35
N PRO A 141 -22.01 55.97 -20.60
CA PRO A 141 -22.83 55.63 -19.42
C PRO A 141 -24.36 55.81 -19.63
N GLY A 142 -25.22 55.23 -18.77
CA GLY A 142 -26.66 55.58 -18.83
C GLY A 142 -27.62 54.82 -17.90
N ALA A 143 -27.98 55.51 -16.80
CA ALA A 143 -29.29 55.48 -16.12
C ALA A 143 -29.76 54.25 -15.29
N PRO A 144 -29.88 54.40 -13.94
CA PRO A 144 -31.05 53.91 -13.17
C PRO A 144 -32.18 54.97 -13.19
N PRO A 145 -33.38 54.81 -12.59
CA PRO A 145 -34.03 53.67 -11.91
C PRO A 145 -35.47 53.38 -12.47
N ARG A 146 -36.19 52.36 -12.01
CA ARG A 146 -37.66 52.45 -11.78
C ARG A 146 -38.22 51.30 -10.92
N ALA A 147 -38.97 51.71 -9.92
CA ALA A 147 -39.85 50.90 -9.07
C ALA A 147 -41.16 50.56 -9.81
N GLU A 148 -42.02 49.79 -9.12
CA GLU A 148 -43.43 49.47 -9.40
C GLU A 148 -43.70 48.28 -10.31
N HIS A 149 -44.22 47.19 -9.74
CA HIS A 149 -45.65 46.86 -9.91
C HIS A 149 -46.15 45.94 -8.79
N ASP A 150 -47.18 46.41 -8.09
CA ASP A 150 -48.19 45.63 -7.35
C ASP A 150 -48.92 44.61 -8.25
N GLU A 151 -49.70 43.71 -7.62
CA GLU A 151 -50.73 42.76 -8.11
C GLU A 151 -50.38 41.31 -7.64
N ASP A 152 -51.18 40.54 -6.90
CA ASP A 152 -52.48 40.66 -6.21
C ASP A 152 -52.50 39.57 -5.09
#